data_AF-A0A2N2HHH8-F1
#
_entry.id   AF-A0A2N2HHH8-F1
#
_cell.length_a   1.000
_cell.length_b   1.000
_cell.length_c   1.000
_cell.angle_alpha   90.00
_cell.angle_beta   90.00
_cell.angle_gamma   90.00
#
_symmetry.space_group_name_H-M   'P 1'
#
loop_
_entity.id
_entity.type
_entity.pdbx_description
1 polymer ?
#
loop_
_entity_poly.entity_id
_entity_poly.type
_entity_poly.pdbx_seq_one_letter_code
_entity_poly.pdbx_strand_id
1 'polypeptide(L)'
;MKLPPDKIEMMRALVATPSASSFDPSKDEGNQAVIDLLSTWLDGLGFSIDMQQLPGRAPRSNLIARLGDGSGGLVLAGHADTVACEHGRWSHDPYSLTEDHGRYYGLGIADMKV
;
A
#
# COMPACT_ATOMS: atom_id res chain seq x y z
N MET A 1 -15.94 -1.64 16.43
CA MET A 1 -14.87 -2.20 15.57
C MET A 1 -15.49 -2.48 14.22
N LYS A 2 -15.08 -1.77 13.17
CA LYS A 2 -15.50 -2.12 11.81
C LYS A 2 -14.45 -3.10 11.28
N LEU A 3 -14.87 -4.30 10.92
CA LEU A 3 -13.98 -5.26 10.31
C LEU A 3 -13.46 -4.67 8.99
N PRO A 4 -12.18 -4.89 8.64
CA PRO A 4 -11.67 -4.51 7.33
C PRO A 4 -12.42 -5.27 6.23
N PRO A 5 -12.31 -4.82 4.97
CA PRO A 5 -12.78 -5.58 3.80
C PRO A 5 -12.17 -6.99 3.78
N ASP A 6 -12.71 -7.89 2.96
CA ASP A 6 -12.07 -9.20 2.80
C ASP A 6 -10.69 -9.07 2.12
N LYS A 7 -9.87 -10.13 2.21
CA LYS A 7 -8.50 -10.13 1.68
C LYS A 7 -8.44 -9.76 0.19
N ILE A 8 -9.34 -10.29 -0.64
CA ILE A 8 -9.31 -10.03 -2.08
C ILE A 8 -9.75 -8.59 -2.37
N GLU A 9 -10.70 -8.05 -1.61
CA GLU A 9 -11.08 -6.64 -1.68
C GLU A 9 -9.93 -5.72 -1.28
N MET A 10 -9.20 -6.04 -0.21
CA MET A 10 -8.00 -5.30 0.20
C MET A 10 -6.93 -5.34 -0.90
N MET A 11 -6.65 -6.52 -1.47
CA MET A 11 -5.69 -6.69 -2.57
C MET A 11 -6.10 -5.84 -3.79
N ARG A 12 -7.39 -5.86 -4.17
CA ARG A 12 -7.91 -5.02 -5.26
C ARG A 12 -7.70 -3.55 -4.99
N ALA A 13 -8.04 -3.07 -3.79
CA ALA A 13 -7.90 -1.68 -3.42
C ALA A 13 -6.43 -1.22 -3.44
N LEU A 14 -5.51 -2.05 -2.93
CA LEU A 14 -4.08 -1.75 -2.90
C LEU A 14 -3.46 -1.70 -4.30
N VAL A 15 -3.78 -2.68 -5.16
CA VAL A 15 -3.30 -2.70 -6.56
C VAL A 15 -3.86 -1.52 -7.34
N ALA A 16 -5.15 -1.21 -7.16
CA ALA A 16 -5.82 -0.12 -7.86
C ALA A 16 -5.40 1.28 -7.39
N THR A 17 -4.67 1.39 -6.28
CA THR A 17 -4.20 2.67 -5.75
C THR A 17 -2.78 2.93 -6.23
N PRO A 18 -2.54 3.86 -7.17
CA PRO A 18 -1.21 4.13 -7.68
C PRO A 18 -0.29 4.68 -6.58
N SER A 19 0.96 4.25 -6.58
CA SER A 19 1.97 4.68 -5.59
C SER A 19 3.39 4.58 -6.12
N ALA A 20 3.58 4.86 -7.41
CA ALA A 20 4.89 4.81 -8.03
C ALA A 20 5.86 5.81 -7.36
N SER A 21 7.06 5.35 -7.07
CA SER A 21 8.19 6.15 -6.59
C SER A 21 9.24 6.25 -7.70
N SER A 22 9.51 7.46 -8.16
CA SER A 22 10.32 7.71 -9.36
C SER A 22 11.18 8.96 -9.22
N PHE A 23 12.37 8.94 -9.85
CA PHE A 23 13.19 10.14 -10.04
C PHE A 23 12.65 11.06 -11.14
N ASP A 24 11.83 10.54 -12.05
CA ASP A 24 11.08 11.32 -13.02
C ASP A 24 9.79 11.83 -12.35
N PRO A 25 9.65 13.15 -12.11
CA PRO A 25 8.49 13.72 -11.42
C PRO A 25 7.17 13.48 -12.14
N SER A 26 7.18 13.23 -13.46
CA SER A 26 5.95 12.94 -14.22
C SER A 26 5.38 11.55 -13.94
N LYS A 27 6.18 10.68 -13.32
CA LYS A 27 5.83 9.29 -12.96
C LYS A 27 5.84 9.07 -11.46
N ASP A 28 6.00 10.14 -10.68
CA ASP A 28 6.09 10.08 -9.24
C ASP A 28 4.73 10.37 -8.62
N GLU A 29 4.14 9.38 -7.94
CA GLU A 29 2.78 9.44 -7.42
C GLU A 29 2.74 9.63 -5.90
N GLY A 30 3.86 9.37 -5.23
CA GLY A 30 3.92 9.29 -3.76
C GLY A 30 3.23 8.05 -3.22
N ASN A 31 2.95 8.00 -1.91
CA ASN A 31 2.34 6.82 -1.28
C ASN A 31 1.14 7.16 -0.38
N GLN A 32 0.76 8.44 -0.28
CA GLN A 32 -0.23 8.89 0.69
C GLN A 32 -1.55 8.13 0.60
N ALA A 33 -2.07 7.90 -0.62
CA ALA A 33 -3.34 7.20 -0.80
C ALA A 33 -3.31 5.74 -0.29
N VAL A 34 -2.18 5.04 -0.45
CA VAL A 34 -2.01 3.68 0.10
C VAL A 34 -1.93 3.74 1.63
N ILE A 35 -1.19 4.73 2.16
CA ILE A 35 -1.08 4.96 3.61
C ILE A 35 -2.45 5.26 4.23
N ASP A 36 -3.33 6.00 3.55
CA ASP A 36 -4.68 6.31 4.02
C ASP A 36 -5.58 5.06 4.10
N LEU A 37 -5.48 4.15 3.13
CA LEU A 37 -6.16 2.85 3.16
C LEU A 37 -5.71 2.02 4.36
N LEU A 38 -4.39 1.85 4.51
CA LEU A 38 -3.80 1.08 5.60
C LEU A 38 -4.16 1.66 6.98
N SER A 39 -4.06 2.99 7.11
CA SER A 39 -4.44 3.72 8.32
C SER A 39 -5.90 3.44 8.71
N THR A 40 -6.81 3.54 7.74
CA THR A 40 -8.25 3.28 7.96
C THR A 40 -8.51 1.85 8.43
N TRP A 41 -7.89 0.86 7.79
CA TRP A 41 -8.08 -0.54 8.15
C TRP A 41 -7.49 -0.90 9.51
N LEU A 42 -6.28 -0.40 9.81
CA LEU A 42 -5.59 -0.66 11.07
C LEU A 42 -6.27 0.05 12.25
N ASP A 43 -6.73 1.29 12.07
CA ASP A 43 -7.55 1.99 13.07
C ASP A 43 -8.85 1.22 13.36
N GLY A 44 -9.53 0.73 12.32
CA GLY A 44 -10.71 -0.12 12.45
C GLY A 44 -10.47 -1.40 13.25
N LEU A 45 -9.23 -1.91 13.22
CA LEU A 45 -8.75 -3.07 13.98
C LEU A 45 -8.24 -2.72 15.39
N GLY A 46 -8.30 -1.46 15.81
CA GLY A 46 -7.93 -1.01 17.15
C GLY A 46 -6.45 -0.67 17.34
N PHE A 47 -5.68 -0.54 16.25
CA PHE A 47 -4.33 0.00 16.32
C PHE A 47 -4.38 1.51 16.59
N SER A 48 -3.44 2.04 17.36
CA SER A 48 -3.13 3.47 17.32
C SER A 48 -2.31 3.79 16.08
N ILE A 49 -2.65 4.89 15.42
CA ILE A 49 -2.04 5.31 14.16
C ILE A 49 -1.22 6.59 14.37
N ASP A 50 0.05 6.53 14.02
CA ASP A 50 0.94 7.68 13.86
C ASP A 50 1.37 7.76 12.40
N MET A 51 0.93 8.82 11.71
CA MET A 51 1.26 9.07 10.32
C MET A 51 2.25 10.24 10.25
N GLN A 52 3.43 9.97 9.69
CA GLN A 52 4.53 10.92 9.66
C GLN A 52 4.77 11.38 8.24
N GLN A 53 4.28 12.57 7.88
CA GLN A 53 4.56 13.19 6.59
C GLN A 53 6.05 13.48 6.44
N LEU A 54 6.60 13.16 5.27
CA LEU A 54 8.01 13.42 4.96
C LEU A 54 8.20 14.89 4.53
N PRO A 55 8.99 15.69 5.28
CA PRO A 55 9.19 17.11 4.98
C PRO A 55 9.77 17.33 3.58
N GLY A 56 9.14 18.20 2.79
CA GLY A 56 9.57 18.52 1.41
C GLY A 56 9.42 17.38 0.41
N ARG A 57 8.70 16.30 0.76
CA ARG A 57 8.51 15.10 -0.06
C ARG A 57 7.03 14.72 -0.21
N ALA A 58 6.11 15.65 0.05
CA ALA A 58 4.69 15.43 -0.19
C ALA A 58 4.45 14.99 -1.67
N PRO A 59 3.53 14.04 -1.93
CA PRO A 59 2.59 13.40 -1.01
C PRO A 59 3.10 12.05 -0.47
N ARG A 60 4.08 12.08 0.45
CA ARG A 60 4.63 10.87 1.09
C ARG A 60 4.58 10.91 2.59
N SER A 61 4.23 9.76 3.16
CA SER A 61 4.17 9.54 4.60
C SER A 61 4.72 8.17 4.98
N ASN A 62 5.28 8.10 6.19
CA ASN A 62 5.44 6.84 6.89
C ASN A 62 4.18 6.57 7.73
N LEU A 63 3.86 5.30 7.95
CA LEU A 63 2.80 4.87 8.84
C LEU A 63 3.38 3.99 9.95
N ILE A 64 3.14 4.36 11.19
CA ILE A 64 3.42 3.54 12.37
C ILE A 64 2.07 3.19 12.99
N ALA A 65 1.73 1.90 12.95
CA ALA A 65 0.54 1.36 13.61
C ALA A 65 0.97 0.50 14.80
N ARG A 66 0.38 0.75 15.98
CA ARG A 66 0.72 0.01 17.20
C ARG A 66 -0.53 -0.58 17.86
N LEU A 67 -0.44 -1.85 18.25
CA LEU A 67 -1.46 -2.52 19.06
C LEU A 67 -0.81 -3.09 20.31
N GLY A 68 -1.32 -2.70 21.48
CA GLY A 68 -0.77 -3.09 22.79
C GLY A 68 0.36 -2.19 23.32
N ASP A 69 0.79 -2.45 24.55
CA ASP A 69 1.79 -1.71 25.31
C ASP A 69 2.82 -2.65 25.98
N GLY A 70 3.84 -2.09 26.64
CA GLY A 70 4.87 -2.84 27.38
C GLY A 70 6.23 -2.98 26.68
N SER A 71 7.12 -3.77 27.29
CA SER A 71 8.49 -4.00 26.82
C SER A 71 8.58 -5.21 25.88
N GLY A 72 9.35 -5.07 24.79
CA GLY A 72 9.44 -6.07 23.73
C GLY A 72 8.37 -5.84 22.65
N GLY A 73 8.29 -6.74 21.66
CA GLY A 73 7.30 -6.67 20.60
C GLY A 73 7.75 -7.30 19.29
N LEU A 74 6.81 -7.44 18.37
CA LEU A 74 7.05 -7.81 16.98
C LEU A 74 6.90 -6.56 16.12
N VAL A 75 7.89 -6.27 15.27
CA VAL A 75 7.81 -5.21 14.26
C VAL A 75 7.67 -5.87 12.90
N LEU A 76 6.57 -5.58 12.22
CA LEU A 76 6.40 -5.88 10.80
C LEU A 76 6.77 -4.61 10.03
N ALA A 77 7.67 -4.74 9.06
CA ALA A 77 8.15 -3.63 8.24
C ALA A 77 7.95 -3.96 6.76
N GLY A 78 7.59 -2.94 5.99
CA GLY A 78 7.39 -3.04 4.55
C GLY A 78 7.37 -1.66 3.90
N HIS A 79 7.17 -1.63 2.59
CA HIS A 79 7.03 -0.39 1.83
C HIS A 79 5.69 -0.38 1.07
N ALA A 80 5.20 0.82 0.76
CA ALA A 80 3.88 1.04 0.17
C ALA A 80 3.96 1.54 -1.29
N ASP A 81 5.16 1.93 -1.72
CA ASP A 81 5.42 2.39 -3.06
C ASP A 81 5.67 1.23 -4.03
N THR A 82 5.68 1.56 -5.32
CA THR A 82 6.04 0.62 -6.38
C THR A 82 6.99 1.30 -7.34
N VAL A 83 7.62 0.52 -8.21
CA VAL A 83 8.31 1.09 -9.38
C VAL A 83 7.28 1.65 -10.37
N ALA A 84 7.64 2.73 -11.08
CA ALA A 84 6.81 3.22 -12.18
C ALA A 84 6.64 2.14 -13.27
N CYS A 85 5.42 1.97 -13.78
CA CYS A 85 5.13 1.00 -14.82
C CYS A 85 4.96 1.65 -16.20
N GLU A 86 5.28 0.91 -17.26
CA GLU A 86 5.11 1.36 -18.64
C GLU A 86 3.85 0.74 -19.25
N HIS A 87 2.91 1.60 -19.65
CA HIS A 87 1.69 1.20 -20.34
C HIS A 87 2.06 0.54 -21.68
N GLY A 88 1.60 -0.71 -21.90
CA GLY A 88 1.82 -1.47 -23.14
C GLY A 88 2.84 -2.61 -23.05
N ARG A 89 3.55 -2.78 -21.93
CA ARG A 89 4.42 -3.94 -21.69
C ARG A 89 3.77 -5.04 -20.84
N TRP A 90 2.61 -4.75 -20.30
CA TRP A 90 1.88 -5.67 -19.42
C TRP A 90 0.83 -6.47 -20.21
N SER A 91 0.74 -7.76 -19.91
CA SER A 91 -0.32 -8.64 -20.45
C SER A 91 -1.65 -8.49 -19.71
N HIS A 92 -1.63 -7.96 -18.50
CA HIS A 92 -2.81 -7.62 -17.68
C HIS A 92 -2.68 -6.16 -17.22
N ASP A 93 -3.79 -5.51 -16.91
CA ASP A 93 -3.73 -4.13 -16.39
C ASP A 93 -2.93 -4.09 -15.06
N PRO A 94 -1.83 -3.32 -14.95
CA PRO A 94 -1.03 -3.23 -13.73
C PRO A 94 -1.80 -2.66 -12.54
N TYR A 95 -2.85 -1.86 -12.77
CA TYR A 95 -3.64 -1.24 -11.71
C TYR A 95 -4.98 -1.95 -11.47
N SER A 96 -5.13 -3.18 -11.98
CA SER A 96 -6.28 -4.03 -11.67
C SER A 96 -5.81 -5.41 -11.21
N LEU A 97 -6.33 -5.88 -10.08
CA LEU A 97 -6.08 -7.25 -9.64
C LEU A 97 -6.75 -8.23 -10.60
N THR A 98 -5.95 -8.92 -11.40
CA THR A 98 -6.42 -9.96 -12.32
C THR A 98 -6.04 -11.33 -11.77
N GLU A 99 -7.00 -12.25 -11.70
CA GLU A 99 -6.73 -13.67 -11.45
C GLU A 99 -6.69 -14.40 -12.79
N ASP A 100 -5.58 -15.08 -13.07
CA ASP A 100 -5.44 -15.89 -14.29
C ASP A 100 -4.60 -17.14 -14.00
N HIS A 101 -5.09 -18.31 -14.43
CA HIS A 101 -4.46 -19.61 -14.21
C HIS A 101 -3.95 -19.85 -12.78
N GLY A 102 -4.73 -19.46 -11.77
CA GLY A 102 -4.40 -19.65 -10.35
C GLY A 102 -3.33 -18.71 -9.81
N ARG A 103 -3.03 -17.61 -10.52
CA ARG A 103 -2.10 -16.57 -10.10
C ARG A 103 -2.77 -15.20 -10.11
N TYR A 104 -2.32 -14.32 -9.22
CA TYR A 104 -2.73 -12.93 -9.19
C TYR A 104 -1.71 -12.04 -9.91
N TYR A 105 -2.22 -11.13 -10.73
CA TYR A 105 -1.46 -10.17 -11.50
C TYR A 105 -1.90 -8.76 -11.13
N GLY A 106 -0.91 -7.87 -10.98
CA GLY A 106 -1.09 -6.48 -10.58
C GLY A 106 0.23 -5.92 -10.07
N LEU A 107 0.47 -4.63 -10.27
CA LEU A 107 1.67 -3.96 -9.79
C LEU A 107 1.65 -3.90 -8.26
N GLY A 108 2.74 -4.33 -7.65
CA GLY A 108 2.86 -4.40 -6.19
C GLY A 108 2.36 -5.69 -5.55
N ILE A 109 1.80 -6.65 -6.31
CA ILE A 109 1.35 -7.94 -5.75
C ILE A 109 2.46 -8.73 -5.08
N ALA A 110 3.64 -8.77 -5.70
CA ALA A 110 4.78 -9.49 -5.16
C ALA A 110 5.78 -8.57 -4.43
N ASP A 111 5.71 -7.25 -4.67
CA ASP A 111 6.66 -6.27 -4.13
C ASP A 111 6.01 -4.90 -3.89
N MET A 112 5.49 -4.63 -2.69
CA MET A 112 5.16 -5.59 -1.64
C MET A 112 3.82 -5.23 -0.96
N LYS A 113 2.88 -4.71 -1.76
CA LYS A 113 1.61 -4.16 -1.25
C LYS A 113 0.75 -5.20 -0.56
N VAL A 114 0.83 -6.46 -0.99
CA VAL A 114 0.02 -7.59 -0.51
C VAL A 114 0.87 -8.54 0.31
#